data_AF-A0A431K0E2-F1
#
_entry.id   AF-A0A431K0E2-F1
#
_cell.length_a   1.000
_cell.length_b   1.000
_cell.length_c   1.000
_cell.angle_alpha   90.00
_cell.angle_beta   90.00
_cell.angle_gamma   90.00
#
_symmetry.space_group_name_H-M   'P 1'
#
loop_
_entity.id
_entity.type
_entity.pdbx_description
1 polymer ?
#
loop_
_entity_poly.entity_id
_entity_poly.type
_entity_poly.pdbx_seq_one_letter_code
_entity_poly.pdbx_strand_id
1 'polypeptide(L)'
;MHEDGSAFNHDLIRQVVWMRPLVSDLRAHKLTSRLMDFCARFDEYASERCVSDAVVAAGRRTGLNRVDAQMFFRLGVWLHLIDIDLSQRIQMRKQVKRGNARVLQFLKSRYWGAHHE
;
A
#
# COMPACT_ATOMS: atom_id res chain seq x y z
N MET A 1 -21.59 -5.84 -21.35
CA MET A 1 -20.52 -4.83 -21.23
C MET A 1 -19.21 -5.61 -21.08
N HIS A 2 -18.31 -5.54 -22.07
CA HIS A 2 -17.01 -6.20 -21.98
C HIS A 2 -16.09 -5.27 -21.18
N GLU A 3 -15.71 -5.64 -19.97
CA GLU A 3 -14.75 -4.87 -19.18
C GLU A 3 -13.33 -5.30 -19.57
N ASP A 4 -12.66 -4.45 -20.35
CA ASP A 4 -11.29 -4.65 -20.83
C ASP A 4 -10.24 -3.92 -19.97
N GLY A 5 -10.68 -3.29 -18.88
CA GLY A 5 -9.82 -2.49 -17.99
C GLY A 5 -9.42 -1.11 -18.54
N SER A 6 -9.94 -0.69 -19.70
CA SER A 6 -9.66 0.62 -20.31
C SER A 6 -10.08 1.82 -19.43
N ALA A 7 -11.00 1.60 -18.48
CA ALA A 7 -11.47 2.61 -17.54
C ALA A 7 -10.52 2.85 -16.35
N PHE A 8 -9.47 2.03 -16.17
CA PHE A 8 -8.52 2.23 -15.09
C PHE A 8 -7.52 3.34 -15.41
N ASN A 9 -7.28 4.22 -14.43
CA ASN A 9 -6.24 5.24 -14.53
C ASN A 9 -4.88 4.56 -14.79
N HIS A 10 -4.16 4.98 -15.84
CA HIS A 10 -2.83 4.47 -16.16
C HIS A 10 -1.83 4.60 -14.99
N ASP A 11 -1.95 5.64 -14.17
CA ASP A 11 -1.13 5.80 -12.98
C ASP A 11 -1.44 4.71 -11.94
N LEU A 12 -2.71 4.35 -11.75
CA LEU A 12 -3.11 3.25 -10.87
C LEU A 12 -2.46 1.95 -11.30
N ILE A 13 -2.53 1.59 -12.58
CA ILE A 13 -1.91 0.37 -13.11
C ILE A 13 -0.39 0.38 -12.85
N ARG A 14 0.29 1.49 -13.15
CA ARG A 14 1.73 1.62 -12.92
C ARG A 14 2.10 1.51 -11.44
N GLN A 15 1.35 2.16 -10.55
CA GLN A 15 1.60 2.09 -9.11
C GLN A 15 1.37 0.67 -8.58
N VAL A 16 0.30 -0.01 -8.99
CA VAL A 16 0.02 -1.40 -8.59
C VAL A 16 1.13 -2.34 -9.05
N VAL A 17 1.58 -2.22 -10.30
CA VAL A 17 2.70 -3.03 -10.82
C VAL A 17 3.98 -2.76 -10.03
N TRP A 18 4.29 -1.49 -9.74
CA TRP A 18 5.48 -1.12 -8.96
C TRP A 18 5.42 -1.62 -7.51
N MET A 19 4.23 -1.65 -6.92
CA MET A 19 3.99 -2.11 -5.55
C MET A 19 3.89 -3.62 -5.42
N ARG A 20 3.83 -4.36 -6.53
CA ARG A 20 3.70 -5.82 -6.50
C ARG A 20 4.90 -6.47 -5.78
N PRO A 21 4.68 -7.14 -4.64
CA PRO A 21 5.74 -7.86 -3.94
C PRO A 21 6.08 -9.16 -4.67
N LEU A 22 7.23 -9.76 -4.34
CA LEU A 22 7.53 -11.13 -4.76
C LEU A 22 6.60 -12.11 -4.03
N VAL A 23 6.25 -13.21 -4.69
CA VAL A 23 5.40 -14.26 -4.11
C VAL A 23 6.08 -14.90 -2.89
N SER A 24 7.41 -15.04 -2.91
CA SER A 24 8.21 -15.50 -1.77
C SER A 24 8.02 -14.60 -0.55
N ASP A 25 8.13 -13.29 -0.74
CA ASP A 25 8.02 -12.29 0.34
C ASP A 25 6.61 -12.31 0.93
N LEU A 26 5.60 -12.39 0.06
CA LEU A 26 4.21 -12.51 0.49
C LEU A 26 3.99 -13.76 1.34
N ARG A 27 4.48 -14.92 0.90
CA ARG A 27 4.34 -16.18 1.66
C ARG A 27 5.08 -16.12 3.00
N ALA A 28 6.27 -15.53 3.02
CA ALA A 28 7.11 -15.45 4.21
C ALA A 28 6.54 -14.48 5.27
N HIS A 29 5.93 -13.37 4.85
CA HIS A 29 5.68 -12.25 5.76
C HIS A 29 4.21 -11.88 5.99
N LYS A 30 3.26 -12.30 5.14
CA LYS A 30 1.87 -11.79 5.15
C LYS A 30 1.10 -11.97 6.48
N LEU A 31 1.48 -12.92 7.33
CA LEU A 31 0.83 -13.18 8.64
C LEU A 31 1.78 -12.95 9.83
N THR A 32 2.91 -12.29 9.60
CA THR A 32 3.89 -12.09 10.68
C THR A 32 3.50 -10.89 11.55
N SER A 33 3.64 -11.04 12.87
CA SER A 33 3.48 -9.91 13.80
C SER A 33 4.41 -8.75 13.46
N ARG A 34 5.62 -9.05 12.98
CA ARG A 34 6.60 -8.05 12.56
C ARG A 34 6.11 -7.15 11.43
N LEU A 35 5.34 -7.69 10.47
CA LEU A 35 4.73 -6.89 9.41
C LEU A 35 3.64 -5.97 9.99
N MET A 36 2.81 -6.49 10.90
CA MET A 36 1.78 -5.70 11.58
C MET A 36 2.39 -4.56 12.40
N ASP A 37 3.44 -4.85 13.17
CA ASP A 37 4.18 -3.86 13.94
C ASP A 37 4.78 -2.78 13.03
N PHE A 38 5.35 -3.19 11.88
CA PHE A 38 5.90 -2.25 10.91
C PHE A 38 4.81 -1.32 10.36
N CYS A 39 3.65 -1.87 9.96
CA CYS A 39 2.55 -1.07 9.42
C CYS A 39 2.03 -0.07 10.46
N ALA A 40 1.85 -0.49 11.71
CA ALA A 40 1.44 0.40 12.80
C ALA A 40 2.45 1.55 13.01
N ARG A 41 3.75 1.24 13.06
CA ARG A 41 4.81 2.27 13.17
C ARG A 41 4.88 3.18 11.95
N PHE A 42 4.68 2.63 10.76
CA PHE A 42 4.63 3.44 9.54
C PHE A 42 3.49 4.45 9.62
N ASP A 43 2.29 4.02 10.03
CA ASP A 43 1.14 4.90 10.13
C ASP A 43 1.32 6.01 11.18
N GLU A 44 1.93 5.70 12.32
CA GLU A 44 2.34 6.69 13.33
C GLU A 44 3.27 7.76 12.73
N TYR A 45 4.27 7.37 11.94
CA TYR A 45 5.24 8.31 11.39
C TYR A 45 4.77 9.05 10.14
N ALA A 46 3.89 8.44 9.35
CA ALA A 46 3.47 8.99 8.07
C ALA A 46 2.56 10.23 8.20
N SER A 47 2.05 10.52 9.40
CA SER A 47 1.30 11.74 9.74
C SER A 47 2.18 13.00 9.69
N GLU A 48 3.47 12.87 10.03
CA GLU A 48 4.39 14.01 10.21
C GLU A 48 5.58 13.97 9.25
N ARG A 49 5.87 12.80 8.66
CA ARG A 49 7.08 12.57 7.86
C ARG A 49 6.76 12.28 6.42
N CYS A 50 7.74 12.48 5.54
CA CYS A 50 7.65 11.98 4.18
C CYS A 50 7.67 10.44 4.14
N VAL A 51 7.11 9.85 3.09
CA VAL A 51 6.99 8.39 2.96
C VAL A 51 8.35 7.69 3.13
N SER A 52 9.42 8.19 2.52
CA SER A 52 10.74 7.56 2.66
C SER A 52 11.24 7.54 4.10
N ASP A 53 11.03 8.64 4.83
CA ASP A 53 11.49 8.76 6.22
C ASP A 53 10.61 7.94 7.16
N ALA A 54 9.30 7.89 6.91
CA ALA A 54 8.38 7.02 7.63
C ALA A 54 8.74 5.54 7.44
N VAL A 55 9.05 5.10 6.21
CA VAL A 55 9.49 3.72 5.93
C VAL A 55 10.80 3.40 6.66
N VAL A 56 11.80 4.29 6.60
CA VAL A 56 13.09 4.06 7.27
C VAL A 56 12.91 4.05 8.79
N ALA A 57 12.10 4.95 9.35
CA ALA A 57 11.85 5.02 10.79
C ALA A 57 11.09 3.79 11.30
N ALA A 58 10.04 3.37 10.59
CA ALA A 58 9.30 2.15 10.91
C ALA A 58 10.21 0.91 10.84
N GLY A 59 11.01 0.81 9.78
CA GLY A 59 11.97 -0.28 9.60
C GLY A 59 12.99 -0.35 10.74
N ARG A 60 13.61 0.77 11.12
CA ARG A 60 14.52 0.83 12.27
C ARG A 60 13.84 0.38 13.56
N ARG A 61 12.59 0.79 13.78
CA ARG A 61 11.84 0.45 15.00
C ARG A 61 11.49 -1.04 15.08
N THR A 62 11.36 -1.71 13.94
CA THR A 62 11.09 -3.16 13.86
C THR A 62 12.33 -3.99 13.56
N GLY A 63 13.53 -3.40 13.61
CA GLY A 63 14.81 -4.08 13.40
C GLY A 63 15.07 -4.52 11.94
N LEU A 64 14.42 -3.88 10.98
CA LEU A 64 14.61 -4.11 9.55
C LEU A 64 15.72 -3.21 9.00
N ASN A 65 16.49 -3.74 8.06
CA ASN A 65 17.36 -2.91 7.23
C ASN A 65 16.52 -2.10 6.21
N ARG A 66 17.17 -1.20 5.47
CA ARG A 66 16.49 -0.33 4.51
C ARG A 66 15.78 -1.09 3.39
N VAL A 67 16.37 -2.17 2.89
CA VAL A 67 15.83 -2.98 1.80
C VAL A 67 14.57 -3.70 2.27
N ASP A 68 14.64 -4.34 3.44
CA ASP A 68 13.51 -5.06 4.02
C ASP A 68 12.38 -4.11 4.42
N ALA A 69 12.70 -2.90 4.90
CA ALA A 69 11.69 -1.88 5.20
C ALA A 69 10.90 -1.45 3.95
N GLN A 70 11.57 -1.31 2.80
CA GLN A 70 10.91 -1.02 1.52
C GLN A 70 10.06 -2.19 1.03
N MET A 71 10.51 -3.43 1.26
CA MET A 71 9.75 -4.64 0.96
C MET A 71 8.50 -4.74 1.85
N PHE A 72 8.63 -4.48 3.16
CA PHE A 72 7.52 -4.44 4.11
C PHE A 72 6.51 -3.33 3.78
N PHE A 73 6.99 -2.16 3.35
CA PHE A 73 6.12 -1.09 2.86
C PHE A 73 5.28 -1.55 1.66
N ARG A 74 5.91 -2.14 0.64
CA ARG A 74 5.19 -2.68 -0.53
C ARG A 74 4.19 -3.76 -0.14
N LEU A 75 4.59 -4.69 0.75
CA LEU A 75 3.69 -5.72 1.29
C LEU A 75 2.50 -5.12 2.03
N GLY A 76 2.72 -4.14 2.91
CA GLY A 76 1.67 -3.47 3.67
C GLY A 76 0.67 -2.76 2.76
N VAL A 77 1.15 -2.09 1.70
CA VAL A 77 0.30 -1.49 0.68
C VAL A 77 -0.48 -2.56 -0.10
N TRP A 78 0.20 -3.62 -0.56
CA TRP A 78 -0.40 -4.69 -1.35
C TRP A 78 -1.48 -5.48 -0.59
N LEU A 79 -1.28 -5.66 0.72
CA LEU A 79 -2.21 -6.34 1.62
C LEU A 79 -3.28 -5.39 2.21
N HIS A 80 -3.31 -4.13 1.78
CA HIS A 80 -4.20 -3.09 2.30
C HIS A 80 -4.08 -2.84 3.82
N LEU A 81 -2.92 -3.14 4.41
CA LEU A 81 -2.58 -2.81 5.79
C LEU A 81 -2.11 -1.35 5.93
N ILE A 82 -1.63 -0.75 4.84
CA ILE A 82 -1.27 0.67 4.75
C ILE A 82 -2.23 1.31 3.77
N ASP A 83 -3.03 2.27 4.25
CA ASP A 83 -3.88 3.08 3.39
C ASP A 83 -3.03 4.08 2.59
N ILE A 84 -3.10 3.99 1.26
CA ILE A 84 -2.42 4.88 0.34
C ILE A 84 -3.23 4.99 -0.95
N ASP A 85 -3.34 6.20 -1.48
CA ASP A 85 -4.01 6.46 -2.73
C ASP A 85 -3.09 6.12 -3.92
N LEU A 86 -3.30 4.94 -4.50
CA LEU A 86 -2.58 4.48 -5.69
C LEU A 86 -3.09 5.11 -7.00
N SER A 87 -4.19 5.86 -6.99
CA SER A 87 -4.70 6.55 -8.19
C SER A 87 -3.80 7.70 -8.64
N GLN A 88 -2.81 8.05 -7.82
CA GLN A 88 -1.80 9.06 -8.11
C GLN A 88 -0.42 8.51 -7.81
N ARG A 89 0.59 9.10 -8.45
CA ARG A 89 1.99 8.71 -8.24
C ARG A 89 2.40 8.93 -6.77
N ILE A 90 2.97 7.89 -6.17
CA ILE A 90 3.52 7.98 -4.82
C ILE A 90 4.81 8.81 -4.86
N GLN A 91 4.81 9.88 -4.07
CA GLN A 91 5.95 10.79 -3.95
C GLN A 91 6.68 10.50 -2.64
N MET A 92 7.80 9.76 -2.73
CA MET A 92 8.55 9.31 -1.55
C MET A 92 9.03 10.45 -0.63
N ARG A 93 9.27 11.64 -1.20
CA ARG A 93 9.72 12.85 -0.48
C ARG A 93 8.57 13.74 0.01
N LYS A 94 7.32 13.28 -0.08
CA LYS A 94 6.15 13.97 0.48
C LYS A 94 5.45 13.06 1.48
N GLN A 95 4.57 13.66 2.28
CA GLN A 95 3.68 12.90 3.15
C GLN A 95 2.80 11.95 2.34
N VAL A 96 2.38 10.86 2.98
CA VAL A 96 1.50 9.88 2.35
C VAL A 96 0.15 10.54 2.05
N LYS A 97 -0.36 10.31 0.84
CA LYS A 97 -1.75 10.64 0.53
C LYS A 97 -2.59 9.40 0.78
N ARG A 98 -3.49 9.50 1.76
CA ARG A 98 -4.40 8.43 2.16
C ARG A 98 -5.55 8.33 1.16
N GLY A 99 -5.98 7.10 0.86
CA GLY A 99 -7.14 6.84 0.00
C GLY A 99 -8.46 6.99 0.76
N ASN A 100 -8.43 6.98 2.09
CA ASN A 100 -9.61 7.00 2.97
C ASN A 100 -10.65 5.93 2.57
N ALA A 101 -10.19 4.74 2.16
CA ALA A 101 -11.00 3.66 1.58
C ALA A 101 -11.81 4.01 0.32
N ARG A 102 -11.76 5.25 -0.20
CA ARG A 102 -12.57 5.71 -1.34
C ARG A 102 -12.24 4.97 -2.62
N VAL A 103 -10.98 4.61 -2.83
CA VAL A 103 -10.55 3.89 -4.04
C VAL A 103 -11.11 2.47 -4.04
N LEU A 104 -10.97 1.72 -2.93
CA LEU A 104 -11.55 0.38 -2.81
C LEU A 104 -13.08 0.41 -2.85
N GLN A 105 -13.71 1.39 -2.21
CA GLN A 105 -15.16 1.56 -2.24
C GLN A 105 -15.67 1.93 -3.63
N PHE A 106 -14.98 2.81 -4.34
CA PHE A 106 -15.24 3.11 -5.75
C PHE A 106 -15.14 1.84 -6.59
N LEU A 107 -14.03 1.10 -6.47
CA LEU A 107 -13.83 -0.15 -7.21
C LEU A 107 -14.92 -1.19 -6.89
N LYS A 108 -15.28 -1.37 -5.61
CA LYS A 108 -16.42 -2.20 -5.16
C LYS A 108 -17.73 -1.78 -5.80
N SER A 109 -18.09 -0.50 -5.70
CA SER A 109 -19.33 0.03 -6.28
C SER A 109 -19.39 -0.11 -7.80
N ARG A 110 -18.25 0.09 -8.48
CA ARG A 110 -18.15 0.17 -9.93
C ARG A 110 -18.08 -1.20 -10.61
N TYR A 111 -17.39 -2.16 -10.00
CA TYR A 111 -17.04 -3.46 -10.59
C TYR A 111 -17.72 -4.64 -9.90
N TRP A 112 -18.07 -4.53 -8.62
CA TRP A 112 -18.75 -5.61 -7.88
C TRP A 112 -20.25 -5.37 -7.70
N GLY A 113 -20.77 -4.19 -8.07
CA GLY A 113 -22.19 -3.86 -7.97
C GLY A 113 -22.64 -3.60 -6.52
N ALA A 114 -23.59 -2.70 -6.34
CA ALA A 114 -24.15 -2.33 -5.02
C ALA A 114 -25.15 -3.35 -4.44
N HIS A 115 -25.08 -4.63 -4.83
CA HIS A 115 -26.06 -5.64 -4.43
C HIS A 115 -25.37 -6.91 -3.91
N HIS A 116 -25.05 -6.89 -2.62
CA HIS A 116 -24.99 -8.10 -1.80
C HIS A 116 -25.63 -7.77 -0.45
N GLU A 117 -26.96 -7.70 -0.47
CA GLU A 117 -27.79 -8.19 0.64
C GLU A 117 -28.22 -9.61 0.29
#